data_AF-A0AAC9QWC7-F1
#
_entry.id   AF-A0AAC9QWC7-F1
#
_cell.length_a   1.000
_cell.length_b   1.000
_cell.length_c   1.000
_cell.angle_alpha   90.00
_cell.angle_beta   90.00
_cell.angle_gamma   90.00
#
_symmetry.space_group_name_H-M   'P 1'
#
loop_
_entity.id
_entity.type
_entity.pdbx_description
1 polymer ?
#
loop_
_entity_poly.entity_id
_entity_poly.type
_entity_poly.pdbx_seq_one_letter_code
_entity_poly.pdbx_strand_id
1 'polypeptide(L)'
;MGHFGFSYIGVLYLLMLFIPNLIWTRRQPEGYEFRNENKLLVWCERVGQVGVSCCALIFTDFNLRPLTPWSLWLALSFGLMLLYEGYWVRYFRSGQKLKDFYSSFCGVPLAGATLPVVSFLLLGIYGRVIWMVVFVVILGIGHIGIHWQHFRELRE
;
A
#
# COMPACT_ATOMS: atom_id res chain seq x y z
N MET A 1 -21.63 6.74 1.81
CA MET A 1 -20.93 6.95 3.10
C MET A 1 -21.03 5.64 3.85
N GLY A 2 -19.93 5.11 4.38
CA GLY A 2 -19.85 3.75 4.93
C GLY A 2 -20.56 3.58 6.27
N HIS A 3 -20.70 2.32 6.69
CA HIS A 3 -21.29 1.91 7.95
C HIS A 3 -20.20 1.72 9.01
N PHE A 4 -20.33 2.44 10.12
CA PHE A 4 -19.37 2.35 11.20
C PHE A 4 -19.42 0.98 11.90
N GLY A 5 -18.25 0.44 12.19
CA GLY A 5 -18.04 -0.78 12.98
C GLY A 5 -16.72 -1.45 12.62
N PHE A 6 -16.45 -2.61 13.20
CA PHE A 6 -15.14 -3.25 13.08
C PHE A 6 -14.98 -4.06 11.79
N SER A 7 -13.86 -3.85 11.10
CA SER A 7 -13.48 -4.54 9.87
C SER A 7 -12.34 -5.52 10.10
N TYR A 8 -12.64 -6.81 10.08
CA TYR A 8 -11.61 -7.85 10.20
C TYR A 8 -10.80 -8.02 8.91
N ILE A 9 -11.41 -7.76 7.75
CA ILE A 9 -10.69 -7.72 6.46
C ILE A 9 -9.73 -6.53 6.44
N GLY A 10 -10.13 -5.38 6.96
CA GLY A 10 -9.24 -4.22 7.10
C GLY A 10 -8.04 -4.51 7.99
N VAL A 11 -8.25 -5.18 9.13
CA VAL A 11 -7.14 -5.66 9.98
C VAL A 11 -6.21 -6.58 9.21
N LEU A 12 -6.75 -7.57 8.48
CA LEU A 12 -5.94 -8.48 7.66
C LEU A 12 -5.06 -7.71 6.67
N TYR A 13 -5.62 -6.73 5.97
CA TYR A 13 -4.89 -5.89 5.01
C TYR A 13 -3.80 -5.06 5.68
N LEU A 14 -4.08 -4.49 6.85
CA LEU A 14 -3.08 -3.75 7.62
C LEU A 14 -1.97 -4.66 8.12
N LEU A 15 -2.26 -5.90 8.52
CA LEU A 15 -1.24 -6.87 8.90
C LEU A 15 -0.35 -7.23 7.71
N MET A 16 -0.95 -7.54 6.56
CA MET A 16 -0.20 -7.78 5.31
C MET A 16 0.66 -6.57 4.93
N LEU A 17 0.17 -5.35 5.14
CA LEU A 17 0.96 -4.14 4.89
C LEU A 17 2.10 -3.98 5.91
N PHE A 18 1.82 -4.08 7.21
CA PHE A 18 2.77 -3.68 8.25
C PHE A 18 3.82 -4.74 8.58
N ILE A 19 3.49 -6.03 8.49
CA ILE A 19 4.44 -7.12 8.81
C ILE A 19 5.72 -7.03 7.96
N PRO A 20 5.65 -7.05 6.62
CA PRO A 20 6.86 -7.00 5.81
C PRO A 20 7.57 -5.65 5.93
N ASN A 21 6.83 -4.54 6.00
CA ASN A 21 7.41 -3.22 6.24
C ASN A 21 8.18 -3.16 7.57
N LEU A 22 7.66 -3.75 8.65
CA LEU A 22 8.36 -3.79 9.93
C LEU A 22 9.64 -4.63 9.86
N ILE A 23 9.62 -5.77 9.15
CA ILE A 23 10.83 -6.57 8.91
C ILE A 23 11.86 -5.76 8.12
N TRP A 24 11.41 -5.00 7.12
CA TRP A 24 12.28 -4.14 6.32
C TRP A 24 12.91 -3.00 7.12
N THR A 25 12.15 -2.32 8.00
CA THR A 25 12.71 -1.26 8.85
C THR A 25 13.86 -1.73 9.73
N ARG A 26 13.90 -3.02 10.10
CA ARG A 26 14.99 -3.62 10.87
C ARG A 26 16.19 -4.04 10.00
N ARG A 27 16.03 -4.08 8.68
CA ARG A 27 17.02 -4.57 7.71
C ARG A 27 17.22 -3.56 6.57
N GLN A 28 17.14 -2.27 6.88
CA GLN A 28 17.28 -1.23 5.86
C GLN A 28 18.67 -1.31 5.21
N PRO A 29 18.74 -1.28 3.86
CA PRO A 29 20.02 -1.20 3.17
C PRO A 29 20.75 0.09 3.51
N GLU A 30 22.07 0.01 3.67
CA GLU A 30 22.95 1.16 3.84
C GLU A 30 22.83 2.13 2.64
N GLY A 31 22.65 3.42 2.91
CA GLY A 31 22.54 4.48 1.89
C GLY A 31 21.12 4.98 1.58
N TYR A 32 20.09 4.56 2.32
CA TYR A 32 18.77 5.19 2.24
C TYR A 32 18.80 6.58 2.92
N GLU A 33 19.16 7.63 2.17
CA GLU A 33 19.18 9.00 2.67
C GLU A 33 17.91 9.77 2.31
N PHE A 34 17.17 10.23 3.32
CA PHE A 34 15.92 11.02 3.19
C PHE A 34 16.13 12.49 2.80
N ARG A 35 17.27 12.84 2.19
CA ARG A 35 17.84 14.19 2.34
C ARG A 35 17.20 15.30 1.50
N ASN A 36 16.14 15.01 0.73
CA ASN A 36 15.49 16.05 -0.08
C ASN A 36 14.00 15.79 -0.41
N GLU A 37 13.26 15.11 0.47
CA GLU A 37 11.84 14.83 0.22
C GLU A 37 10.99 16.11 0.20
N ASN A 38 10.09 16.21 -0.79
CA ASN A 38 9.15 17.32 -0.85
C ASN A 38 8.17 17.26 0.33
N LYS A 39 8.21 18.27 1.20
CA LYS A 39 7.37 18.37 2.41
C LYS A 39 5.87 18.19 2.13
N LEU A 40 5.38 18.64 0.97
CA LEU A 40 3.98 18.46 0.57
C LEU A 40 3.65 16.99 0.32
N LEU A 41 4.53 16.26 -0.36
CA LEU A 41 4.34 14.83 -0.63
C LEU A 41 4.40 14.01 0.65
N VAL A 42 5.33 14.35 1.56
CA VAL A 42 5.42 13.72 2.88
C VAL A 42 4.13 13.96 3.66
N TRP A 43 3.60 15.18 3.65
CA TRP A 43 2.34 15.47 4.32
C TRP A 43 1.18 14.67 3.73
N CYS A 44 1.07 14.59 2.40
CA CYS A 44 0.09 13.74 1.72
C CYS A 44 0.25 12.27 2.12
N GLU A 45 1.48 11.75 2.15
CA GLU A 45 1.75 10.37 2.57
C GLU A 45 1.27 10.13 4.01
N ARG A 46 1.62 11.00 4.97
CA ARG A 46 1.25 10.82 6.38
C ARG A 46 -0.25 10.91 6.60
N VAL A 47 -0.92 11.89 5.99
CA VAL A 47 -2.37 12.04 6.07
C VAL A 47 -3.06 10.84 5.42
N GLY A 48 -2.56 10.39 4.26
CA GLY A 48 -3.04 9.20 3.58
C GLY A 48 -2.88 7.93 4.43
N GLN A 49 -1.70 7.72 5.03
CA GLN A 49 -1.41 6.55 5.87
C GLN A 49 -2.37 6.46 7.06
N VAL A 50 -2.55 7.57 7.78
CA VAL A 50 -3.47 7.64 8.92
C VAL A 50 -4.90 7.43 8.45
N GLY A 51 -5.33 8.14 7.40
CA GLY A 51 -6.68 8.07 6.87
C GLY A 51 -7.07 6.68 6.37
N VAL A 52 -6.20 6.03 5.59
CA VAL A 52 -6.41 4.65 5.09
C VAL A 52 -6.46 3.66 6.24
N SER A 53 -5.54 3.77 7.21
CA SER A 53 -5.50 2.87 8.37
C SER A 53 -6.75 3.00 9.24
N CYS A 54 -7.18 4.23 9.52
CA CYS A 54 -8.41 4.48 10.25
C CYS A 54 -9.62 3.96 9.48
N CYS A 55 -9.75 4.29 8.19
CA CYS A 55 -10.87 3.83 7.36
C CYS A 55 -10.92 2.29 7.32
N ALA A 56 -9.78 1.63 7.13
CA ALA A 56 -9.70 0.18 7.05
C ALA A 56 -10.32 -0.49 8.28
N LEU A 57 -10.19 0.10 9.47
CA LEU A 57 -10.67 -0.48 10.74
C LEU A 57 -12.13 -0.15 11.06
N ILE A 58 -12.59 1.07 10.73
CA ILE A 58 -13.86 1.61 11.23
C ILE A 58 -15.08 1.36 10.34
N PHE A 59 -14.91 0.78 9.15
CA PHE A 59 -16.02 0.50 8.24
C PHE A 59 -16.26 -1.00 8.05
N THR A 60 -17.41 -1.51 8.48
CA THR A 60 -17.77 -2.93 8.31
C THR A 60 -18.02 -3.31 6.85
N ASP A 61 -18.13 -2.33 5.94
CA ASP A 61 -18.40 -2.56 4.53
C ASP A 61 -17.33 -3.39 3.81
N PHE A 62 -16.13 -3.47 4.38
CA PHE A 62 -15.03 -4.28 3.85
C PHE A 62 -15.12 -5.76 4.24
N ASN A 63 -15.96 -6.12 5.22
CA ASN A 63 -16.14 -7.50 5.64
C ASN A 63 -16.83 -8.32 4.55
N LEU A 64 -16.65 -9.64 4.59
CA LEU A 64 -17.23 -10.55 3.61
C LEU A 64 -18.75 -10.49 3.68
N ARG A 65 -19.35 -10.15 2.54
CA ARG A 65 -20.79 -10.24 2.27
C ARG A 65 -21.07 -11.47 1.43
N PRO A 66 -22.34 -11.93 1.34
CA PRO A 66 -22.73 -12.97 0.40
C PRO A 66 -22.13 -12.73 -0.98
N LEU A 67 -21.62 -13.79 -1.60
CA LEU A 67 -20.88 -13.68 -2.85
C LEU A 67 -21.79 -13.14 -3.96
N THR A 68 -21.39 -12.02 -4.54
CA THR A 68 -22.04 -11.40 -5.69
C THR A 68 -20.96 -11.11 -6.75
N PRO A 69 -21.33 -10.78 -7.99
CA PRO A 69 -20.36 -10.30 -8.98
C PRO A 69 -19.54 -9.09 -8.48
N TRP A 70 -20.08 -8.29 -7.55
CA TRP A 70 -19.35 -7.18 -6.92
C TRP A 70 -18.19 -7.65 -6.03
N SER A 71 -18.26 -8.87 -5.49
CA SER A 71 -17.19 -9.47 -4.69
C SER A 71 -15.92 -9.73 -5.52
N LEU A 72 -15.97 -9.65 -6.86
CA LEU A 72 -14.79 -9.68 -7.71
C LEU A 72 -13.81 -8.54 -7.40
N TRP A 73 -14.31 -7.37 -6.97
CA TRP A 73 -13.45 -6.25 -6.54
C TRP A 73 -12.59 -6.61 -5.33
N LEU A 74 -13.17 -7.33 -4.36
CA LEU A 74 -12.45 -7.83 -3.20
C LEU A 74 -11.45 -8.91 -3.61
N ALA A 75 -11.84 -9.84 -4.49
CA ALA A 75 -10.94 -10.88 -4.98
C ALA A 75 -9.73 -10.30 -5.71
N LEU A 76 -9.94 -9.31 -6.58
CA LEU A 76 -8.86 -8.61 -7.27
C LEU A 76 -7.96 -7.83 -6.30
N SER A 77 -8.57 -7.10 -5.36
CA SER A 77 -7.85 -6.39 -4.29
C SER A 77 -6.96 -7.34 -3.49
N PHE A 78 -7.48 -8.49 -3.11
CA PHE A 78 -6.74 -9.50 -2.35
C PHE A 78 -5.62 -10.12 -3.18
N GLY A 79 -5.86 -10.40 -4.47
CA GLY A 79 -4.84 -10.86 -5.41
C GLY A 79 -3.65 -9.88 -5.51
N LEU A 80 -3.91 -8.57 -5.51
CA LEU A 80 -2.85 -7.56 -5.48
C LEU A 80 -2.05 -7.56 -4.16
N MET A 81 -2.71 -7.75 -3.01
CA MET A 81 -2.00 -7.91 -1.74
C MET A 81 -1.12 -9.16 -1.73
N LEU A 82 -1.57 -10.26 -2.31
CA LEU A 82 -0.74 -11.47 -2.44
C LEU A 82 0.47 -11.25 -3.35
N LEU A 83 0.32 -10.51 -4.45
CA LEU A 83 1.45 -10.11 -5.30
C LEU A 83 2.43 -9.21 -4.53
N TYR A 84 1.93 -8.31 -3.69
CA TYR A 84 2.76 -7.48 -2.82
C TYR A 84 3.56 -8.32 -1.80
N GLU A 85 2.94 -9.31 -1.17
CA GLU A 85 3.65 -10.25 -0.31
C GLU A 85 4.69 -11.07 -1.09
N GLY A 86 4.34 -11.52 -2.30
CA GLY A 86 5.28 -12.20 -3.20
C GLY A 86 6.48 -11.34 -3.57
N TYR A 87 6.26 -10.05 -3.80
CA TYR A 87 7.32 -9.05 -3.99
C TYR A 87 8.25 -9.00 -2.77
N TRP A 88 7.71 -8.95 -1.55
CA TRP A 88 8.51 -8.95 -0.32
C TRP A 88 9.31 -10.23 -0.12
N VAL A 89 8.71 -11.40 -0.37
CA VAL A 89 9.42 -12.68 -0.32
C VAL A 89 10.61 -12.69 -1.27
N ARG A 90 10.44 -12.18 -2.50
CA ARG A 90 11.55 -12.04 -3.46
C ARG A 90 12.61 -11.07 -2.95
N TYR A 91 12.22 -9.91 -2.42
CA TYR A 91 13.14 -8.92 -1.88
C TYR A 91 13.97 -9.45 -0.70
N PHE A 92 13.33 -10.10 0.29
CA PHE A 92 14.04 -10.66 1.44
C PHE A 92 14.92 -11.87 1.11
N ARG A 93 14.63 -12.57 -0.01
CA ARG A 93 15.50 -13.62 -0.54
C ARG A 93 16.65 -13.09 -1.40
N SER A 94 16.59 -11.82 -1.84
CA SER A 94 17.66 -11.21 -2.61
C SER A 94 18.80 -10.73 -1.70
N GLY A 95 19.83 -10.12 -2.30
CA GLY A 95 20.89 -9.46 -1.54
C GLY A 95 20.44 -8.21 -0.78
N GLN A 96 19.13 -7.91 -0.72
CA GLN A 96 18.52 -6.77 -0.05
C GLN A 96 19.11 -5.42 -0.48
N LYS A 97 19.64 -5.35 -1.71
CA LYS A 97 20.24 -4.11 -2.25
C LYS A 97 19.16 -3.10 -2.62
N LEU A 98 19.50 -1.82 -2.61
CA LEU A 98 18.58 -0.74 -2.97
C LEU A 98 18.02 -0.90 -4.40
N LYS A 99 18.82 -1.41 -5.34
CA LYS A 99 18.38 -1.76 -6.70
C LYS A 99 17.29 -2.84 -6.74
N ASP A 100 17.33 -3.79 -5.80
CA ASP A 100 16.31 -4.84 -5.70
C ASP A 100 15.00 -4.28 -5.13
N PHE A 101 15.09 -3.29 -4.24
CA PHE A 101 13.93 -2.58 -3.68
C PHE A 101 13.19 -1.74 -4.73
N TYR A 102 13.92 -1.15 -5.67
CA TYR A 102 13.30 -0.38 -6.76
C TYR A 102 13.03 -1.21 -8.02
N SER A 103 13.35 -2.50 -8.01
CA SER A 103 13.12 -3.37 -9.16
C SER A 103 11.61 -3.57 -9.39
N SER A 104 11.20 -3.51 -10.67
CA SER A 104 9.84 -3.83 -11.05
C SER A 104 9.52 -5.29 -10.71
N PHE A 105 8.26 -5.56 -10.36
CA PHE A 105 7.76 -6.91 -10.12
C PHE A 105 6.48 -7.10 -10.90
N CYS A 106 6.41 -8.18 -11.69
CA CYS A 106 5.30 -8.46 -12.60
C CYS A 106 4.94 -7.28 -13.53
N GLY A 107 5.96 -6.54 -14.00
CA GLY A 107 5.76 -5.38 -14.88
C GLY A 107 5.30 -4.10 -14.19
N VAL A 108 5.05 -4.12 -12.88
CA VAL A 108 4.66 -2.95 -12.10
C VAL A 108 5.91 -2.21 -11.61
N PRO A 109 6.12 -0.94 -12.00
CA PRO A 109 7.19 -0.12 -11.44
C PRO A 109 6.90 0.21 -9.97
N LEU A 110 7.94 0.26 -9.14
CA LEU A 110 7.82 0.56 -7.71
C LEU A 110 6.79 -0.35 -7.02
N ALA A 111 6.83 -1.66 -7.30
CA ALA A 111 5.80 -2.61 -6.90
C ALA A 111 5.48 -2.60 -5.40
N GLY A 112 6.47 -2.34 -4.54
CA GLY A 112 6.27 -2.20 -3.10
C GLY A 112 5.37 -1.00 -2.71
N ALA A 113 5.36 0.07 -3.49
CA ALA A 113 4.57 1.27 -3.23
C ALA A 113 3.23 1.25 -3.96
N THR A 114 3.20 0.76 -5.19
CA THR A 114 2.02 0.83 -6.07
C THR A 114 1.00 -0.27 -5.78
N LEU A 115 1.43 -1.52 -5.52
CA LEU A 115 0.52 -2.64 -5.29
C LEU A 115 -0.40 -2.41 -4.08
N PRO A 116 0.09 -1.94 -2.91
CA PRO A 116 -0.79 -1.64 -1.78
C PRO A 116 -1.80 -0.54 -2.09
N VAL A 117 -1.35 0.56 -2.70
CA VAL A 117 -2.23 1.71 -3.02
C VAL A 117 -3.38 1.26 -3.93
N VAL A 118 -3.09 0.51 -4.99
CA VAL A 118 -4.13 -0.01 -5.89
C VAL A 118 -5.02 -1.02 -5.17
N SER A 119 -4.46 -1.87 -4.31
CA SER A 119 -5.24 -2.83 -3.53
C SER A 119 -6.25 -2.15 -2.59
N PHE A 120 -5.82 -1.14 -1.82
CA PHE A 120 -6.72 -0.38 -0.94
C PHE A 120 -7.74 0.45 -1.73
N LEU A 121 -7.40 0.92 -2.94
CA LEU A 121 -8.36 1.59 -3.82
C LEU A 121 -9.49 0.65 -4.21
N LEU A 122 -9.16 -0.58 -4.65
CA LEU A 122 -10.13 -1.61 -4.98
C LEU A 122 -10.95 -2.05 -3.75
N LEU A 123 -10.33 -2.07 -2.56
CA LEU A 123 -11.02 -2.33 -1.30
C LEU A 123 -12.05 -1.23 -1.00
N GLY A 124 -11.70 0.04 -1.24
CA GLY A 124 -12.60 1.18 -1.14
C GLY A 124 -13.80 1.08 -2.11
N ILE A 125 -13.55 0.63 -3.34
CA ILE A 125 -14.59 0.37 -4.36
C ILE A 125 -15.50 -0.78 -3.91
N TYR A 126 -14.91 -1.89 -3.44
CA TYR A 126 -15.67 -3.03 -2.92
C TYR A 126 -16.62 -2.61 -1.80
N GLY A 127 -16.10 -1.95 -0.76
CA GLY A 127 -16.89 -1.48 0.38
C GLY A 127 -17.77 -0.27 0.06
N ARG A 128 -17.66 0.31 -1.15
CA ARG A 128 -18.35 1.55 -1.55
C ARG A 128 -18.13 2.70 -0.54
N VAL A 129 -16.93 2.75 0.06
CA VAL A 129 -16.55 3.73 1.08
C VAL A 129 -15.74 4.84 0.42
N ILE A 130 -16.39 5.97 0.13
CA ILE A 130 -15.76 7.12 -0.52
C ILE A 130 -14.55 7.67 0.27
N TRP A 131 -14.62 7.63 1.60
CA TRP A 131 -13.52 8.09 2.47
C TRP A 131 -12.24 7.29 2.25
N MET A 132 -12.35 5.95 2.11
CA MET A 132 -11.21 5.10 1.78
C MET A 132 -10.61 5.52 0.43
N VAL A 133 -11.44 5.71 -0.59
CA VAL A 133 -10.97 6.14 -1.93
C VAL A 133 -10.22 7.46 -1.86
N VAL A 134 -10.76 8.47 -1.16
CA VAL A 134 -10.12 9.78 -1.00
C VAL A 134 -8.76 9.66 -0.31
N PHE A 135 -8.68 8.97 0.82
CA PHE A 135 -7.41 8.82 1.53
C PHE A 135 -6.39 7.98 0.78
N VAL A 136 -6.81 6.96 0.03
CA VAL A 136 -5.93 6.17 -0.83
C VAL A 136 -5.37 7.01 -1.97
N VAL A 137 -6.16 7.91 -2.57
CA VAL A 137 -5.67 8.83 -3.61
C VAL A 137 -4.63 9.79 -3.02
N ILE A 138 -4.90 10.37 -1.85
CA ILE A 138 -3.95 11.24 -1.14
C ILE A 138 -2.65 10.47 -0.82
N LEU A 139 -2.77 9.24 -0.29
CA LEU A 139 -1.65 8.35 -0.03
C LEU A 139 -0.86 8.05 -1.31
N GLY A 140 -1.54 7.73 -2.40
CA GLY A 140 -0.92 7.42 -3.69
C GLY A 140 -0.10 8.58 -4.23
N ILE A 141 -0.63 9.80 -4.17
CA ILE A 141 0.09 11.02 -4.59
C ILE A 141 1.36 11.21 -3.76
N GLY A 142 1.28 11.07 -2.44
CA GLY A 142 2.43 11.21 -1.54
C GLY A 142 3.43 10.08 -1.71
N HIS A 143 3.02 8.85 -1.42
CA HIS A 143 3.87 7.67 -1.33
C HIS A 143 4.54 7.32 -2.66
N ILE A 144 3.77 7.23 -3.76
CA ILE A 144 4.35 6.92 -5.08
C ILE A 144 5.20 8.10 -5.57
N GLY A 145 4.78 9.34 -5.29
CA GLY A 145 5.55 10.54 -5.62
C GLY A 145 6.94 10.56 -4.98
N ILE A 146 7.03 10.28 -3.68
CA ILE A 146 8.30 10.19 -2.94
C ILE A 146 9.17 9.07 -3.49
N HIS A 147 8.62 7.87 -3.68
CA HIS A 147 9.39 6.74 -4.23
C HIS A 147 9.88 7.01 -5.65
N TRP A 148 9.12 7.75 -6.46
CA TRP A 148 9.54 8.17 -7.80
C TRP A 148 10.69 9.19 -7.75
N GLN A 149 10.68 10.13 -6.80
CA GLN A 149 11.78 11.08 -6.60
C GLN A 149 13.10 10.34 -6.31
N HIS A 150 13.10 9.45 -5.31
CA HIS A 150 14.28 8.65 -4.98
C HIS A 150 14.75 7.78 -6.15
N PHE A 151 13.81 7.18 -6.89
CA PHE A 151 14.16 6.37 -8.05
C PHE A 151 14.86 7.18 -9.16
N ARG A 152 14.49 8.45 -9.32
CA ARG A 152 15.16 9.36 -10.27
C ARG A 152 16.54 9.76 -9.78
N GLU A 153 16.68 10.11 -8.51
CA GLU A 153 17.98 10.48 -7.90
C GLU A 153 19.00 9.34 -7.96
N LEU A 154 18.56 8.08 -7.89
CA LEU A 154 19.43 6.91 -8.05
C LEU A 154 19.87 6.63 -9.50
N ARG A 155 19.25 7.29 -10.49
CA ARG A 155 19.54 7.10 -11.91
C ARG A 155 20.38 8.25 -12.50
N GLU A 156 20.43 9.39 -11.83
CA GLU A 156 21.31 10.52 -12.13
C GLU A 156 22.71 10.30 -11.51
#